data_AF-E9CTU5-F1
#
_entry.id   AF-E9CTU5-F1
#
_cell.length_a   1.000
_cell.length_b   1.000
_cell.length_c   1.000
_cell.angle_alpha   90.00
_cell.angle_beta   90.00
_cell.angle_gamma   90.00
#
_symmetry.space_group_name_H-M   'P 1'
#
loop_
_entity.id
_entity.type
_entity.pdbx_description
1 polymer ?
#
loop_
_entity_poly.entity_id
_entity_poly.type
_entity_poly.pdbx_seq_one_letter_code
_entity_poly.pdbx_strand_id
1 'polypeptide(L)'
;MSPHIVDDSSETGTQIVSKCHVAPPLKRSHFLCFSSHRSFLKTRNTHHSLPCMTCKREDFPHLWRCTFCFLRICEDCFDTLCDMENRSLQKLLETLGVDAEIP
;
A
#
# COMPACT_ATOMS: atom_id res chain seq x y z
N MET A 1 -6.06 29.83 57.34
CA MET A 1 -7.15 30.07 56.36
C MET A 1 -6.51 30.30 55.00
N SER A 2 -6.92 29.47 54.02
CA SER A 2 -6.64 29.52 52.56
C SER A 2 -5.24 29.15 52.05
N PRO A 3 -5.09 28.66 50.80
CA PRO A 3 -5.81 27.55 50.15
C PRO A 3 -4.87 26.57 49.37
N HIS A 4 -5.47 25.51 48.82
CA HIS A 4 -4.92 24.48 47.92
C HIS A 4 -4.13 25.01 46.70
N ILE A 5 -3.12 24.25 46.25
CA ILE A 5 -2.99 23.86 44.83
C ILE A 5 -2.57 22.38 44.78
N VAL A 6 -3.36 21.57 44.07
CA VAL A 6 -3.00 20.26 43.55
C VAL A 6 -2.56 20.48 42.10
N ASP A 7 -1.39 20.00 41.70
CA ASP A 7 -1.01 19.92 40.29
C ASP A 7 -0.77 18.45 39.95
N ASP A 8 -1.86 17.82 39.51
CA ASP A 8 -1.88 16.62 38.69
C ASP A 8 -1.36 17.02 37.31
N SER A 9 -0.16 16.55 36.94
CA SER A 9 0.33 16.64 35.57
C SER A 9 0.41 15.24 34.99
N SER A 10 -0.75 14.74 34.61
CA SER A 10 -0.95 13.67 33.65
C SER A 10 -0.46 14.11 32.27
N GLU A 11 0.75 13.72 31.84
CA GLU A 11 1.17 13.85 30.45
C GLU A 11 0.79 12.61 29.64
N THR A 12 -0.44 12.71 29.13
CA THR A 12 -1.12 11.91 28.13
C THR A 12 -0.18 11.44 27.00
N GLY A 13 0.02 10.12 26.91
CA GLY A 13 0.65 9.49 25.75
C GLY A 13 -0.18 9.75 24.50
N THR A 14 0.34 10.56 23.58
CA THR A 14 -0.23 10.77 22.25
C THR A 14 -0.21 9.45 21.49
N GLN A 15 -1.32 8.71 21.53
CA GLN A 15 -1.59 7.67 20.56
C GLN A 15 -1.89 8.36 19.22
N ILE A 16 -0.87 8.39 18.36
CA ILE A 16 -1.02 8.69 16.94
C ILE A 16 -1.95 7.63 16.33
N VAL A 17 -3.21 8.00 16.12
CA VAL A 17 -4.18 7.18 15.38
C VAL A 17 -3.68 7.08 13.94
N SER A 18 -3.19 5.90 13.57
CA SER A 18 -2.87 5.55 12.19
C SER A 18 -4.11 5.77 11.33
N LYS A 19 -4.03 6.71 10.39
CA LYS A 19 -5.04 6.82 9.35
C LYS A 19 -4.95 5.56 8.51
N CYS A 20 -5.97 4.69 8.60
CA CYS A 20 -6.08 3.51 7.75
C CYS A 20 -6.32 3.96 6.30
N HIS A 21 -5.24 4.08 5.53
CA HIS A 21 -5.33 4.33 4.10
C HIS A 21 -5.73 3.02 3.44
N VAL A 22 -6.97 2.91 2.97
CA VAL A 22 -7.43 1.72 2.25
C VAL A 22 -6.85 1.74 0.84
N ALA A 23 -6.22 0.64 0.43
CA ALA A 23 -5.69 0.52 -0.92
C ALA A 23 -6.83 0.59 -1.93
N PRO A 24 -6.69 1.36 -3.03
CA PRO A 24 -7.68 1.31 -4.10
C PRO A 24 -7.92 -0.15 -4.55
N PRO A 25 -9.17 -0.54 -4.82
CA PRO A 25 -9.47 -1.89 -5.27
C PRO A 25 -8.77 -2.17 -6.60
N LEU A 26 -8.46 -3.44 -6.84
CA LEU A 26 -7.98 -3.88 -8.13
C LEU A 26 -9.13 -3.83 -9.15
N LYS A 27 -8.80 -3.47 -10.39
CA LYS A 27 -9.76 -3.35 -11.48
C LYS A 27 -9.37 -4.33 -12.58
N ARG A 28 -10.33 -4.66 -13.45
CA ARG A 28 -10.11 -5.51 -14.64
C ARG A 28 -8.91 -5.07 -15.48
N SER A 29 -8.65 -3.77 -15.60
CA SER A 29 -7.49 -3.22 -16.33
C SER A 29 -6.14 -3.60 -15.76
N HIS A 30 -6.04 -3.92 -14.47
CA HIS A 30 -4.80 -4.40 -13.88
C HIS A 30 -4.54 -5.86 -14.29
N PHE A 31 -5.58 -6.70 -14.33
CA PHE A 31 -5.46 -8.10 -14.77
C PHE A 31 -5.24 -8.22 -16.29
N LEU A 32 -5.82 -7.30 -17.07
CA LEU A 32 -5.71 -7.25 -18.53
C LEU A 32 -4.75 -6.15 -19.01
N CYS A 33 -3.68 -5.87 -18.25
CA CYS A 33 -2.74 -4.81 -18.58
C CYS A 33 -2.09 -5.05 -19.96
N PHE A 34 -2.32 -4.14 -20.91
CA PHE A 34 -1.81 -4.28 -22.28
C PHE A 34 -0.29 -4.40 -22.34
N SER A 35 0.43 -3.67 -21.50
CA SER A 35 1.90 -3.75 -21.46
C SER A 35 2.42 -4.97 -20.71
N SER A 36 1.53 -5.87 -20.25
CA SER A 36 1.87 -7.04 -19.43
C SER A 36 2.80 -6.68 -18.28
N HIS A 37 2.56 -5.52 -17.65
CA HIS A 37 3.37 -5.02 -16.54
C HIS A 37 4.89 -4.91 -16.84
N ARG A 38 5.28 -4.67 -18.10
CA ARG A 38 6.70 -4.54 -18.50
C ARG A 38 7.32 -3.20 -18.12
N SER A 39 6.51 -2.17 -17.86
CA SER A 39 6.97 -0.81 -17.58
C SER A 39 6.39 -0.29 -16.28
N PHE A 40 7.27 0.06 -15.34
CA PHE A 40 6.96 0.71 -14.08
C PHE A 40 7.81 1.96 -13.86
N LEU A 41 7.29 2.89 -13.08
CA LEU A 41 7.99 4.05 -12.56
C LEU A 41 8.05 3.96 -11.03
N LYS A 42 9.25 4.13 -10.45
CA LYS A 42 9.41 4.30 -9.00
C LYS A 42 8.91 5.68 -8.61
N THR A 43 7.93 5.74 -7.71
CA THR A 43 7.28 6.98 -7.27
C THR A 43 7.43 7.14 -5.76
N ARG A 44 7.65 8.38 -5.28
CA ARG A 44 7.71 8.68 -3.85
C ARG A 44 6.32 8.51 -3.22
N ASN A 45 6.30 8.01 -1.99
CA ASN A 45 5.08 7.70 -1.24
C ASN A 45 5.12 8.30 0.18
N THR A 46 5.84 9.42 0.37
CA THR A 46 6.17 9.96 1.70
C THR A 46 5.17 10.99 2.27
N HIS A 47 4.48 11.74 1.42
CA HIS A 47 3.57 12.82 1.88
C HIS A 47 2.10 12.37 1.99
N HIS A 48 1.69 11.47 1.11
CA HIS A 48 0.37 10.85 1.10
C HIS A 48 0.58 9.35 0.91
N SER A 49 1.04 8.68 1.97
CA SER A 49 1.35 7.26 1.93
C SER A 49 0.12 6.48 1.49
N LEU A 50 0.27 5.75 0.40
CA LEU A 50 -0.69 4.77 -0.06
C LEU A 50 -0.17 3.38 0.30
N PRO A 51 -1.06 2.46 0.70
CA PRO A 51 -0.71 1.07 0.82
C PRO A 51 -0.47 0.45 -0.56
N CYS A 52 0.21 -0.69 -0.55
CA CYS A 52 0.35 -1.55 -1.71
C CYS A 52 -1.02 -2.07 -2.19
N MET A 53 -1.31 -2.00 -3.49
CA MET A 53 -2.59 -2.50 -4.02
C MET A 53 -2.73 -4.03 -3.99
N THR A 54 -1.63 -4.78 -3.85
CA THR A 54 -1.62 -6.24 -3.77
C THR A 54 -1.58 -6.70 -2.30
N CYS A 55 -0.45 -6.56 -1.62
CA CYS A 55 -0.28 -7.07 -0.24
C CYS A 55 -0.91 -6.20 0.85
N LYS A 56 -1.50 -5.04 0.50
CA LYS A 56 -2.20 -4.10 1.41
C LYS A 56 -1.36 -3.51 2.56
N ARG A 57 -0.08 -3.88 2.69
CA ARG A 57 0.87 -3.25 3.61
C ARG A 57 1.07 -1.77 3.27
N GLU A 58 1.47 -1.01 4.27
CA GLU A 58 1.71 0.44 4.20
C GLU A 58 3.17 0.79 4.55
N ASP A 59 3.45 2.08 4.76
CA ASP A 59 4.75 2.62 5.19
C ASP A 59 5.94 2.36 4.25
N PHE A 60 5.66 2.17 2.96
CA PHE A 60 6.71 2.16 1.94
C PHE A 60 7.11 3.59 1.55
N PRO A 61 8.41 3.94 1.54
CA PRO A 61 8.86 5.26 1.11
C PRO A 61 8.66 5.49 -0.41
N HIS A 62 8.58 4.39 -1.16
CA HIS A 62 8.34 4.39 -2.61
C HIS A 62 7.39 3.27 -2.99
N LEU A 63 6.61 3.52 -4.05
CA LEU A 63 5.83 2.49 -4.74
C LEU A 63 6.21 2.45 -6.21
N TRP A 64 6.15 1.26 -6.78
CA TRP A 64 6.26 1.03 -8.21
C TRP A 64 4.87 1.18 -8.85
N ARG A 65 4.77 2.11 -9.79
CA ARG A 65 3.54 2.37 -10.54
C ARG A 65 3.67 1.90 -11.98
N CYS A 66 2.79 0.99 -12.42
CA CYS A 66 2.73 0.61 -13.84
C CYS A 66 2.35 1.85 -14.67
N THR A 67 3.09 2.11 -15.74
CA THR A 67 2.87 3.30 -16.59
C THR A 67 1.62 3.20 -17.45
N PHE A 68 1.07 1.98 -17.64
CA PHE A 68 -0.11 1.72 -18.45
C PHE A 68 -1.40 1.61 -17.61
N CYS A 69 -1.47 0.65 -16.69
CA CYS A 69 -2.70 0.38 -15.94
C CYS A 69 -2.79 1.12 -14.60
N PHE A 70 -1.76 1.87 -14.20
CA PHE A 70 -1.65 2.58 -12.91
C PHE A 70 -1.69 1.70 -11.66
N LEU A 71 -1.45 0.39 -11.79
CA LEU A 71 -1.21 -0.50 -10.65
C LEU A 71 -0.05 0.03 -9.79
N ARG A 72 -0.27 0.20 -8.48
CA ARG A 72 0.75 0.65 -7.52
C ARG A 72 1.07 -0.45 -6.52
N ILE A 73 2.32 -0.89 -6.48
CA ILE A 73 2.78 -1.99 -5.61
C ILE A 73 4.09 -1.63 -4.91
N CYS A 74 4.38 -2.27 -3.78
CA CYS A 74 5.65 -2.11 -3.09
C CYS A 74 6.79 -2.80 -3.86
N GLU A 75 8.03 -2.58 -3.43
CA GLU A 75 9.23 -3.17 -4.02
C GLU A 75 9.18 -4.70 -4.01
N ASP A 76 8.89 -5.33 -2.86
CA ASP A 76 8.78 -6.79 -2.77
C ASP A 76 7.76 -7.40 -3.75
N CYS A 77 6.59 -6.76 -3.89
CA CYS A 77 5.56 -7.22 -4.83
C CYS A 77 5.96 -6.96 -6.28
N PHE A 78 6.71 -5.89 -6.56
CA PHE A 78 7.23 -5.61 -7.88
C PHE A 78 8.28 -6.63 -8.30
N ASP A 79 9.23 -6.95 -7.42
CA ASP A 79 10.27 -7.94 -7.69
C ASP A 79 9.65 -9.33 -7.92
N THR A 80 8.74 -9.75 -7.02
CA THR A 80 7.99 -11.00 -7.20
C THR A 80 7.22 -11.02 -8.52
N LEU A 81 6.58 -9.91 -8.91
CA LEU A 81 5.89 -9.81 -10.20
C LEU A 81 6.84 -9.92 -11.38
N CYS A 82 8.07 -9.39 -11.27
CA CYS A 82 9.09 -9.45 -12.32
C CYS A 82 9.60 -10.87 -12.56
N ASP A 83 9.69 -11.66 -11.49
CA ASP A 83 10.16 -13.05 -11.52
C ASP A 83 9.09 -14.03 -12.02
N MET A 84 7.81 -13.63 -12.00
CA MET A 84 6.71 -14.44 -12.50
C MET A 84 6.66 -14.49 -14.03
N GLU A 85 6.41 -15.68 -14.56
CA GLU A 85 6.10 -15.88 -15.96
C GLU A 85 4.93 -14.98 -16.40
N ASN A 86 5.15 -14.22 -17.48
CA ASN A 86 4.22 -13.23 -18.03
C ASN A 86 3.80 -12.11 -17.06
N ARG A 87 4.47 -11.95 -15.91
CA ARG A 87 4.17 -10.90 -14.91
C ARG A 87 2.68 -10.90 -14.55
N SER A 88 2.15 -12.11 -14.33
CA SER A 88 0.74 -12.33 -14.04
C SER A 88 0.39 -11.80 -12.66
N LEU A 89 -0.43 -10.74 -12.63
CA LEU A 89 -0.94 -10.19 -11.38
C LEU A 89 -1.81 -11.20 -10.62
N GLN A 90 -2.52 -12.07 -11.33
CA GLN A 90 -3.34 -13.11 -10.72
C GLN A 90 -2.47 -14.11 -9.92
N LYS A 91 -1.41 -14.64 -10.55
CA LYS A 91 -0.47 -15.55 -9.86
C LYS A 91 0.18 -14.89 -8.64
N LEU A 92 0.45 -13.59 -8.70
CA LEU A 92 0.98 -12.83 -7.57
C LEU A 92 -0.01 -12.83 -6.39
N LEU A 93 -1.28 -12.55 -6.65
CA LEU A 93 -2.30 -12.50 -5.60
C LEU A 93 -2.55 -13.88 -4.98
N GLU A 94 -2.56 -14.94 -5.81
CA GLU A 94 -2.63 -16.33 -5.36
C GLU A 94 -1.45 -16.67 -4.43
N THR A 95 -0.23 -16.24 -4.79
CA THR A 95 0.98 -16.46 -3.97
C THR A 95 0.92 -15.70 -2.64
N LEU A 96 0.28 -14.52 -2.62
CA LEU A 96 0.10 -13.72 -1.42
C LEU A 96 -1.07 -14.18 -0.53
N GLY A 97 -1.90 -15.13 -1.00
CA GLY A 97 -3.13 -15.53 -0.31
C GLY A 97 -4.16 -14.41 -0.20
N VAL A 98 -4.18 -13.48 -1.17
CA VAL A 98 -5.14 -12.36 -1.19
C VAL A 98 -6.26 -12.70 -2.15
N ASP A 99 -7.47 -12.91 -1.62
CA ASP A 99 -8.68 -13.05 -2.42
C ASP A 99 -8.97 -11.72 -3.11
N ALA A 100 -8.66 -11.65 -4.41
CA ALA A 100 -9.02 -10.51 -5.22
C ALA A 100 -10.49 -10.63 -5.59
N GLU A 101 -11.39 -9.98 -4.84
CA GLU A 101 -12.75 -9.75 -5.33
C GLU A 101 -12.64 -8.87 -6.59
N ILE A 102 -12.89 -9.49 -7.75
CA ILE A 102 -12.97 -8.81 -9.05
C ILE A 102 -14.40 -8.28 -9.17
N PRO A 103 -14.64 -6.96 -9.08
CA PRO A 103 -15.95 -6.39 -9.38
C PRO A 103 -16.27 -6.40 -10.88
#